data_AF-A0A212EPX3-F1
#
_entry.id   AF-A0A212EPX3-F1
#
_cell.length_a   1.000
_cell.length_b   1.000
_cell.length_c   1.000
_cell.angle_alpha   90.00
_cell.angle_beta   90.00
_cell.angle_gamma   90.00
#
_symmetry.space_group_name_H-M   'P 1'
#
loop_
_entity.id
_entity.type
_entity.pdbx_description
1 polymer ?
#
loop_
_entity_poly.entity_id
_entity_poly.type
_entity_poly.pdbx_seq_one_letter_code
_entity_poly.pdbx_strand_id
1 'polypeptide(L)'
;MELQIDKTNVPNNYKILFLSGGGQGQFAAVPLNLISRTGSADYVVTGIEFDFIPDTKVVPLVADMSSNFMSKKIDVSKFGVIYGGAQKNIGTSGVALVIVREDLLNQALPICPSILDWTINAKADSIPDTPPMFVMGRLFQWIDRQDNCQERQK
;
A
#
# COMPACT_ATOMS: atom_id res chain seq x y z
N MET A 1 -0.97 13.22 12.75
CA MET A 1 -2.25 12.78 12.18
C MET A 1 -2.17 11.27 12.11
N GLU A 2 -2.56 10.64 13.21
CA GLU A 2 -2.42 9.21 13.46
C GLU A 2 -3.63 8.52 12.82
N LEU A 3 -3.51 8.17 11.54
CA LEU A 3 -4.58 7.52 10.79
C LEU A 3 -4.77 6.08 11.31
N GLN A 4 -6.00 5.58 11.36
CA GLN A 4 -6.40 4.24 11.84
C GLN A 4 -5.73 3.01 11.22
N ILE A 5 -4.73 3.20 10.37
CA ILE A 5 -3.85 2.11 9.92
C ILE A 5 -3.03 1.57 11.11
N ASP A 6 -2.93 2.31 12.21
CA ASP A 6 -2.47 1.80 13.51
C ASP A 6 -3.34 0.65 14.07
N LYS A 7 -4.65 0.60 13.76
CA LYS A 7 -5.54 -0.50 14.19
C LYS A 7 -5.55 -1.70 13.25
N THR A 8 -4.85 -1.63 12.10
CA THR A 8 -4.63 -2.79 11.22
C THR A 8 -3.51 -3.73 11.70
N ASN A 9 -2.99 -3.54 12.91
CA ASN A 9 -1.88 -4.36 13.45
C ASN A 9 -0.67 -4.34 12.51
N VAL A 10 -0.44 -3.19 11.84
CA VAL A 10 0.69 -2.98 10.94
C VAL A 10 1.93 -2.88 11.83
N PRO A 11 2.93 -3.76 11.65
CA PRO A 11 4.13 -3.72 12.47
C PRO A 11 4.91 -2.42 12.27
N ASN A 12 5.63 -1.97 13.29
CA ASN A 12 6.40 -0.71 13.28
C ASN A 12 7.47 -0.63 12.18
N ASN A 13 7.89 -1.77 11.62
CA ASN A 13 8.86 -1.84 10.53
C ASN A 13 8.21 -1.75 9.13
N TYR A 14 7.06 -1.10 9.01
CA TYR A 14 6.37 -0.83 7.75
C TYR A 14 6.12 0.67 7.58
N LYS A 15 6.16 1.14 6.33
CA LYS A 15 5.65 2.44 5.94
C LYS A 15 4.32 2.32 5.23
N ILE A 16 3.48 3.30 5.51
CA ILE A 16 2.18 3.47 4.90
C ILE A 16 2.28 4.69 3.99
N LEU A 17 2.03 4.50 2.71
CA LEU A 17 2.21 5.50 1.68
C LEU A 17 0.91 5.72 0.90
N PHE A 18 0.64 6.97 0.56
CA PHE A 18 -0.46 7.35 -0.32
C PHE A 18 0.11 7.87 -1.64
N LEU A 19 0.02 7.06 -2.70
CA LEU A 19 0.63 7.38 -4.00
C LEU A 19 -0.42 7.83 -5.01
N SER A 20 -0.05 8.78 -5.86
CA SER A 20 -0.82 9.15 -7.05
C SER A 20 -0.75 8.03 -8.12
N GLY A 21 -1.71 8.02 -9.05
CA GLY A 21 -1.76 7.04 -10.15
C GLY A 21 -2.61 5.80 -9.87
N GLY A 22 -3.20 5.69 -8.68
CA GLY A 22 -4.12 4.61 -8.32
C GLY A 22 -3.50 3.20 -8.37
N GLY A 23 -4.34 2.17 -8.26
CA GLY A 23 -3.88 0.77 -8.26
C GLY A 23 -3.10 0.38 -9.51
N GLN A 24 -3.43 0.97 -10.68
CA GLN A 24 -2.71 0.72 -11.93
C GLN A 24 -1.27 1.23 -11.89
N GLY A 25 -1.00 2.36 -11.24
CA GLY A 25 0.38 2.86 -11.06
C GLY A 25 1.27 1.87 -10.31
N GLN A 26 0.69 1.07 -9.42
CA GLN A 26 1.44 0.07 -8.65
C GLN A 26 1.86 -1.14 -9.49
N PHE A 27 1.21 -1.41 -10.63
CA PHE A 27 1.65 -2.48 -11.54
C PHE A 27 3.04 -2.21 -12.11
N ALA A 28 3.41 -0.93 -12.28
CA ALA A 28 4.77 -0.52 -12.64
C ALA A 28 5.66 -0.31 -11.41
N ALA A 29 5.13 0.28 -10.32
CA ALA A 29 5.92 0.56 -9.13
C ALA A 29 6.48 -0.70 -8.48
N VAL A 30 5.69 -1.78 -8.36
CA VAL A 30 6.10 -3.03 -7.73
C VAL A 30 7.39 -3.61 -8.36
N PRO A 31 7.44 -3.90 -9.68
CA PRO A 31 8.67 -4.42 -10.28
C PRO A 31 9.82 -3.41 -10.22
N LEU A 32 9.56 -2.11 -10.45
CA LEU A 32 10.60 -1.09 -10.42
C LEU A 32 11.28 -0.94 -9.05
N ASN A 33 10.55 -1.20 -7.96
CA ASN A 33 11.08 -1.12 -6.60
C ASN A 33 11.69 -2.43 -6.09
N LEU A 34 11.33 -3.60 -6.64
CA LEU A 34 11.69 -4.89 -6.05
C LEU A 34 12.57 -5.79 -6.92
N ILE A 35 12.51 -5.67 -8.26
CA ILE A 35 13.14 -6.65 -9.16
C ILE A 35 14.67 -6.67 -9.04
N SER A 36 15.28 -5.57 -8.57
CA SER A 36 16.71 -5.47 -8.31
C SER A 36 17.22 -6.49 -7.28
N ARG A 37 16.36 -6.97 -6.37
CA ARG A 37 16.72 -7.93 -5.31
C ARG A 37 16.77 -9.36 -5.79
N THR A 38 15.79 -9.76 -6.61
CA THR A 38 15.58 -11.16 -6.97
C THR A 38 15.97 -11.46 -8.41
N GLY A 39 15.97 -10.46 -9.30
CA GLY A 39 16.18 -10.62 -10.74
C GLY A 39 15.00 -11.25 -11.50
N SER A 40 14.05 -11.86 -10.78
CA SER A 40 12.85 -12.48 -11.33
C SER A 40 11.65 -12.35 -10.37
N ALA A 41 10.44 -12.47 -10.89
CA ALA A 41 9.21 -12.44 -10.11
C ALA A 41 8.20 -13.45 -10.67
N ASP A 42 7.50 -14.13 -9.77
CA ASP A 42 6.40 -15.03 -10.11
C ASP A 42 5.06 -14.30 -9.93
N TYR A 43 4.22 -14.35 -10.96
CA TYR A 43 2.91 -13.70 -10.96
C TYR A 43 1.81 -14.75 -10.89
N VAL A 44 0.95 -14.60 -9.89
CA VAL A 44 -0.26 -15.41 -9.74
C VAL A 44 -1.44 -14.56 -10.16
N VAL A 45 -1.78 -14.62 -11.45
CA VAL A 45 -2.86 -13.82 -12.04
C VAL A 45 -4.17 -14.58 -11.92
N THR A 46 -4.88 -14.31 -10.83
CA THR A 46 -6.19 -14.89 -10.54
C THR A 46 -7.15 -13.77 -10.16
N GLY A 47 -8.40 -13.86 -10.61
CA GLY A 47 -9.47 -12.92 -10.24
C GLY A 47 -10.14 -13.25 -8.90
N ILE A 48 -9.69 -14.30 -8.22
CA ILE A 48 -10.23 -14.76 -6.94
C ILE A 48 -9.21 -14.56 -5.82
N GLU A 49 -9.74 -14.18 -4.66
CA GLU A 49 -8.98 -14.13 -3.41
C GLU A 49 -8.69 -15.55 -2.91
N PHE A 50 -7.49 -15.75 -2.37
CA PHE A 50 -7.14 -16.98 -1.67
C PHE A 50 -7.78 -17.02 -0.28
N ASP A 51 -8.28 -18.19 0.11
CA ASP A 51 -8.75 -18.48 1.46
C ASP A 51 -7.59 -18.64 2.46
N PHE A 52 -6.35 -18.75 1.98
CA PHE A 52 -5.11 -18.76 2.76
C PHE A 52 -4.11 -17.71 2.28
N ILE A 53 -3.10 -17.40 3.11
CA ILE A 53 -1.97 -16.55 2.73
C ILE A 53 -0.81 -17.47 2.32
N PRO A 54 -0.31 -17.40 1.07
CA PRO A 54 0.79 -18.26 0.63
C PRO A 54 2.08 -17.91 1.39
N ASP A 55 2.81 -18.93 1.83
CA ASP A 55 4.13 -18.77 2.44
C ASP A 55 5.21 -18.98 1.39
N THR A 56 5.86 -17.89 0.99
CA THR A 56 6.92 -17.88 -0.01
C THR A 56 8.29 -18.25 0.58
N LYS A 57 8.46 -18.20 1.91
CA LYS A 57 9.67 -18.47 2.72
C LYS A 57 10.95 -17.67 2.39
N VAL A 58 11.17 -17.31 1.14
CA VAL A 58 12.45 -16.79 0.61
C VAL A 58 12.26 -15.43 -0.05
N VAL A 59 11.16 -15.25 -0.81
CA VAL A 59 10.90 -14.01 -1.58
C VAL A 59 9.80 -13.18 -0.92
N PRO A 60 9.85 -11.84 -0.96
CA PRO A 60 8.79 -11.00 -0.41
C PRO A 60 7.45 -11.25 -1.12
N LEU A 61 6.40 -11.53 -0.34
CA LEU A 61 5.06 -11.63 -0.88
C LEU A 61 4.48 -10.24 -1.15
N VAL A 62 3.98 -10.02 -2.36
CA VAL A 62 3.27 -8.79 -2.77
C VAL A 62 1.80 -9.12 -3.02
N ALA A 63 0.90 -8.36 -2.42
CA ALA A 63 -0.54 -8.57 -2.57
C ALA A 63 -1.27 -7.31 -3.06
N ASP A 64 -2.00 -7.45 -4.17
CA ASP A 64 -3.04 -6.49 -4.57
C ASP A 64 -4.29 -6.77 -3.74
N MET A 65 -4.56 -5.89 -2.79
CA MET A 65 -5.72 -5.96 -1.92
C MET A 65 -6.78 -4.91 -2.29
N SER A 66 -6.80 -4.40 -3.53
CA SER A 66 -7.71 -3.32 -3.92
C SER A 66 -9.19 -3.61 -3.60
N SER A 67 -9.68 -4.84 -3.79
CA SER A 67 -11.10 -5.21 -3.58
C SER A 67 -11.43 -5.71 -2.17
N ASN A 68 -10.45 -6.10 -1.37
CA ASN A 68 -10.65 -6.66 -0.03
C ASN A 68 -9.94 -5.84 1.06
N PHE A 69 -9.37 -4.69 0.71
CA PHE A 69 -8.74 -3.80 1.67
C PHE A 69 -9.76 -3.41 2.76
N MET A 70 -9.39 -3.59 4.03
CA MET A 70 -10.23 -3.36 5.22
C MET A 70 -11.51 -4.21 5.34
N SER A 71 -11.74 -5.20 4.47
CA SER A 71 -12.94 -6.06 4.60
C SER A 71 -12.81 -7.08 5.74
N LYS A 72 -11.58 -7.45 6.09
CA LYS A 72 -11.25 -8.39 7.17
C LYS A 72 -9.95 -8.03 7.85
N LYS A 73 -9.74 -8.57 9.06
CA LYS A 73 -8.45 -8.51 9.74
C LYS A 73 -7.46 -9.43 9.02
N ILE A 74 -6.29 -8.90 8.72
CA ILE A 74 -5.18 -9.63 8.09
C ILE A 74 -3.92 -9.48 8.94
N ASP A 75 -3.06 -10.48 8.89
CA ASP A 75 -1.73 -10.39 9.49
C ASP A 75 -0.75 -9.78 8.47
N VAL A 76 -0.50 -8.48 8.62
CA VAL A 76 0.37 -7.69 7.72
C VAL A 76 1.80 -8.21 7.73
N SER A 77 2.26 -8.83 8.83
CA SER A 77 3.64 -9.30 8.96
C SER A 77 4.03 -10.37 7.93
N LYS A 78 3.04 -11.06 7.35
CA LYS A 78 3.23 -12.09 6.31
C LYS A 78 3.51 -11.53 4.92
N PHE A 79 3.32 -10.23 4.72
CA PHE A 79 3.48 -9.59 3.42
C PHE A 79 4.72 -8.70 3.40
N GLY A 80 5.44 -8.67 2.29
CA GLY A 80 6.44 -7.63 2.06
C GLY A 80 5.79 -6.32 1.66
N VAL A 81 4.81 -6.40 0.76
CA VAL A 81 4.06 -5.24 0.25
C VAL A 81 2.58 -5.60 0.12
N ILE A 82 1.72 -4.71 0.57
CA ILE A 82 0.29 -4.71 0.29
C ILE A 82 -0.02 -3.41 -0.42
N TYR A 83 -0.74 -3.45 -1.53
CA TYR A 83 -1.24 -2.22 -2.14
C TYR A 83 -2.69 -2.36 -2.57
N GLY A 84 -3.39 -1.22 -2.67
CA GLY A 84 -4.76 -1.18 -3.14
C GLY A 84 -5.12 0.20 -3.66
N GLY A 85 -5.78 0.25 -4.81
CA GLY A 85 -6.41 1.48 -5.29
C GLY A 85 -7.53 1.91 -4.35
N ALA A 86 -7.58 3.19 -4.00
CA ALA A 86 -8.53 3.70 -3.02
C ALA A 86 -10.00 3.59 -3.49
N GLN A 87 -10.24 3.59 -4.81
CA GLN A 87 -11.56 3.67 -5.45
C GLN A 87 -12.55 2.56 -5.16
N LYS A 88 -12.17 1.50 -4.44
CA LYS A 88 -13.05 0.38 -4.12
C LYS A 88 -13.59 0.51 -2.71
N ASN A 89 -12.73 0.31 -1.71
CA ASN A 89 -13.17 0.18 -0.32
C ASN A 89 -12.84 1.37 0.57
N ILE A 90 -11.88 2.22 0.19
CA ILE A 90 -11.31 3.23 1.11
C ILE A 90 -11.45 4.67 0.65
N GLY A 91 -11.98 4.93 -0.55
CA GLY A 91 -12.16 6.30 -1.04
C GLY A 91 -12.38 6.41 -2.53
N THR A 92 -11.74 7.40 -3.14
CA THR A 92 -11.95 7.84 -4.51
C THR A 92 -10.80 7.42 -5.43
N SER A 93 -11.04 7.43 -6.74
CA SER A 93 -10.02 7.08 -7.74
C SER A 93 -8.87 8.08 -7.80
N GLY A 94 -7.72 7.59 -8.28
CA GLY A 94 -6.50 8.38 -8.47
C GLY A 94 -5.45 8.24 -7.37
N VAL A 95 -5.79 7.61 -6.23
CA VAL A 95 -4.87 7.34 -5.12
C VAL A 95 -4.74 5.84 -4.89
N ALA A 96 -3.52 5.37 -4.61
CA ALA A 96 -3.24 4.04 -4.08
C ALA A 96 -2.73 4.15 -2.66
N LEU A 97 -3.21 3.26 -1.80
CA LEU A 97 -2.60 2.99 -0.51
C LEU A 97 -1.57 1.88 -0.69
N VAL A 98 -0.37 2.08 -0.17
CA VAL A 98 0.73 1.10 -0.20
C VAL A 98 1.23 0.93 1.23
N ILE A 99 1.24 -0.31 1.72
CA ILE A 99 1.90 -0.70 2.96
C ILE A 99 3.12 -1.51 2.55
N VAL A 100 4.31 -0.98 2.83
CA VAL A 100 5.60 -1.55 2.41
C VAL A 100 6.52 -1.75 3.61
N ARG A 101 7.15 -2.92 3.70
CA ARG A 101 8.12 -3.22 4.75
C ARG A 101 9.39 -2.37 4.55
N GLU A 102 9.93 -1.82 5.63
CA GLU A 102 11.02 -0.84 5.57
C GLU A 102 12.32 -1.38 4.95
N ASP A 103 12.62 -2.66 5.10
CA ASP A 103 13.79 -3.33 4.49
C ASP A 103 13.69 -3.45 2.95
N LEU A 104 12.50 -3.23 2.39
CA LEU A 104 12.25 -3.22 0.95
C LEU A 104 12.38 -1.82 0.34
N LEU A 105 12.55 -0.79 1.16
CA LEU A 105 12.87 0.56 0.69
C LEU A 105 14.33 0.65 0.23
N ASN A 106 14.63 1.68 -0.55
CA ASN A 106 15.95 1.96 -1.12
C ASN A 106 16.45 0.87 -2.08
N GLN A 107 15.53 0.23 -2.80
CA GLN A 107 15.80 -0.86 -3.76
C GLN A 107 15.38 -0.51 -5.19
N ALA A 108 14.86 0.70 -5.42
CA ALA A 108 14.38 1.14 -6.72
C ALA A 108 15.48 1.08 -7.78
N LEU A 109 15.12 0.61 -8.98
CA LEU A 109 16.02 0.63 -10.13
C LEU A 109 16.38 2.08 -10.50
N PRO A 110 17.58 2.34 -11.07
CA PRO A 110 17.96 3.68 -11.52
C PRO A 110 17.02 4.29 -12.57
N ILE A 111 16.29 3.46 -13.32
CA ILE A 111 15.28 3.89 -14.30
C ILE A 111 13.92 4.21 -13.67
N CYS A 112 13.71 3.88 -12.39
CA CYS A 112 12.45 4.13 -11.70
C CYS A 112 12.18 5.64 -11.63
N PRO A 113 11.05 6.13 -12.16
CA PRO A 113 10.66 7.52 -11.99
C PRO A 113 10.47 7.84 -10.50
N SER A 114 10.89 9.03 -10.07
CA SER A 114 10.84 9.43 -8.67
C SER A 114 9.45 9.34 -8.04
N ILE A 115 8.40 9.57 -8.83
CA ILE A 115 6.99 9.48 -8.39
C ILE A 115 6.58 8.05 -8.01
N LEU A 116 7.21 7.03 -8.60
CA LEU A 116 6.94 5.61 -8.33
C LEU A 116 7.91 5.00 -7.30
N ASP A 117 8.96 5.71 -6.90
CA ASP A 117 9.93 5.25 -5.92
C ASP A 117 9.34 5.35 -4.50
N TRP A 118 9.16 4.19 -3.85
CA TRP A 118 8.60 4.13 -2.50
C TRP A 118 9.50 4.78 -1.46
N THR A 119 10.81 4.79 -1.66
CA THR A 119 11.80 5.41 -0.77
C THR A 119 11.63 6.92 -0.76
N ILE A 120 11.45 7.52 -1.93
CA ILE A 120 11.26 8.97 -2.07
C ILE A 120 9.92 9.36 -1.45
N ASN A 121 8.86 8.61 -1.75
CA ASN A 121 7.54 8.82 -1.15
C ASN A 121 7.57 8.66 0.38
N ALA A 122 8.29 7.65 0.92
CA ALA A 122 8.42 7.44 2.35
C ALA A 122 9.20 8.56 3.06
N LYS A 123 10.23 9.12 2.42
CA LYS A 123 11.00 10.25 2.96
C LYS A 123 10.23 11.57 2.93
N ALA A 124 9.28 11.70 2.00
CA ALA A 124 8.48 12.90 1.81
C ALA A 124 7.08 12.80 2.44
N ASP A 125 6.84 11.82 3.33
CA ASP A 125 5.53 11.58 3.96
C ASP A 125 4.36 11.49 2.95
N SER A 126 4.61 10.82 1.81
CA SER A 126 3.68 10.70 0.67
C SER A 126 3.41 11.99 -0.11
N ILE A 127 4.25 13.02 0.05
CA ILE A 127 4.14 14.33 -0.63
C ILE A 127 5.48 14.68 -1.31
N PRO A 128 6.01 13.85 -2.23
CA PRO A 128 7.25 14.19 -2.96
C PRO A 128 7.04 15.30 -4.00
N ASP A 129 5.81 15.49 -4.47
CA ASP A 129 5.38 16.51 -5.41
C ASP A 129 3.98 17.05 -5.02
N THR A 130 3.24 17.64 -5.96
CA THR A 130 1.85 18.08 -5.71
C THR A 130 0.91 16.87 -5.77
N PRO A 131 0.43 16.32 -4.63
CA PRO A 131 -0.48 15.19 -4.65
C PRO A 131 -1.86 15.66 -5.13
N PRO A 132 -2.80 14.74 -5.41
CA PRO A 132 -4.19 15.10 -5.69
C PRO A 132 -4.88 15.61 -4.41
N MET A 133 -4.58 16.87 -4.05
CA MET A 133 -4.88 17.51 -2.76
C MET A 133 -6.36 17.37 -2.35
N PHE A 134 -7.27 17.63 -3.29
CA PHE A 134 -8.70 17.53 -3.00
C PHE A 134 -9.13 16.08 -2.70
N VAL A 135 -8.64 15.13 -3.49
CA VAL A 135 -8.97 13.70 -3.38
C VAL A 135 -8.39 13.13 -2.08
N MET A 136 -7.12 13.38 -1.78
CA MET A 136 -6.48 12.97 -0.53
C MET A 136 -7.13 13.64 0.69
N GLY A 137 -7.48 14.93 0.61
CA GLY A 137 -8.18 15.61 1.70
C GLY A 137 -9.52 14.95 2.04
N ARG A 138 -10.29 14.52 1.02
CA ARG A 138 -11.55 13.78 1.23
C ARG A 138 -11.32 12.36 1.77
N LEU A 139 -10.25 11.70 1.34
CA LEU A 139 -9.83 10.40 1.86
C LEU A 139 -9.50 10.48 3.35
N PHE A 140 -8.65 11.42 3.77
CA PHE A 140 -8.30 11.58 5.18
C PHE A 140 -9.52 11.95 6.04
N GLN A 141 -10.39 12.85 5.57
CA GLN A 141 -11.66 13.14 6.24
C GLN A 141 -12.57 11.91 6.36
N TRP A 142 -12.57 11.02 5.37
CA TRP A 142 -13.33 9.77 5.42
C TRP A 142 -12.74 8.81 6.46
N ILE A 143 -11.42 8.67 6.49
CA ILE A 143 -10.71 7.83 7.48
C ILE A 143 -11.01 8.34 8.90
N ASP A 144 -10.80 9.64 9.16
CA ASP A 144 -11.07 10.24 10.48
C ASP A 144 -12.52 10.02 10.95
N ARG A 145 -13.48 10.00 10.02
CA ARG A 145 -14.89 9.72 10.36
C ARG A 145 -15.11 8.27 10.78
N GLN A 146 -14.46 7.30 10.13
CA GLN A 146 -14.53 5.91 10.54
C GLN A 146 -13.99 5.75 11.98
N ASP A 147 -12.95 6.51 12.32
CA ASP A 147 -12.31 6.44 13.63
C ASP A 147 -13.25 6.90 14.75
N ASN A 148 -13.83 8.06 14.53
CA ASN A 148 -14.80 8.65 15.45
C ASN A 148 -16.10 7.84 15.55
N CYS A 149 -16.49 7.10 14.50
CA CYS A 149 -17.67 6.24 14.53
C CYS A 149 -17.42 4.96 15.36
N GLN A 150 -16.23 4.36 15.27
CA GLN A 150 -15.89 3.15 16.00
C GLN A 150 -15.65 3.41 17.50
N GLU A 151 -15.16 4.60 17.88
CA GLU A 151 -15.01 4.97 19.28
C GLU A 151 -16.33 5.22 20.01
N ARG A 152 -17.37 5.71 19.30
CA ARG A 152 -18.71 5.90 19.86
C ARG A 152 -19.52 4.62 20.03
N GLN A 153 -19.03 3.50 19.51
CA GLN A 153 -19.67 2.19 19.63
C GLN A 153 -19.11 1.35 20.80
N LYS A 154 -18.22 1.92 21.61
CA LYS A 154 -17.77 1.37 22.89
C LYS A 154 -18.47 2.06 24.05
#